data_AF-L8LQ81-F1
#
_entry.id   AF-L8LQ81-F1
#
_cell.length_a   1.000
_cell.length_b   1.000
_cell.length_c   1.000
_cell.angle_alpha   90.00
_cell.angle_beta   90.00
_cell.angle_gamma   90.00
#
_symmetry.space_group_name_H-M   'P 1'
#
loop_
_entity.id
_entity.type
_entity.pdbx_description
1 polymer ?
#
loop_
_entity_poly.entity_id
_entity_poly.type
_entity_poly.pdbx_seq_one_letter_code
_entity_poly.pdbx_strand_id
1 'polypeptide(L)' 'MRQEFSSETQKMKTAALIATVNSALEYGEEGLKLAVQILITESGQTKLILYDLLWQKLDTQGRQKLRQYLLDTEK' A
#
# COMPACT_ATOMS: atom_id res chain seq x y z
N MET A 1 -22.88 15.45 16.20
CA MET A 1 -21.43 15.17 16.06
C MET A 1 -21.20 13.72 15.63
N ARG A 2 -21.31 13.39 14.34
CA ARG A 2 -21.00 12.05 13.79
C ARG A 2 -20.10 12.08 12.55
N GLN A 3 -19.59 13.25 12.15
CA GLN A 3 -18.75 13.37 10.96
C GLN A 3 -17.24 13.36 11.25
N GLU A 4 -16.80 13.61 12.49
CA GLU A 4 -15.36 13.65 12.82
C GLU A 4 -14.76 12.26 13.10
N PHE A 5 -15.55 11.30 13.60
CA PHE A 5 -15.08 9.95 13.94
C PHE A 5 -14.64 9.13 12.71
N SER A 6 -15.23 9.38 11.53
CA SER A 6 -14.89 8.62 10.31
C SER A 6 -13.52 9.02 9.76
N SER A 7 -13.13 10.29 9.87
CA SER A 7 -11.84 10.77 9.36
C SER A 7 -10.67 10.34 10.26
N GLU A 8 -10.85 10.35 11.58
CA GLU A 8 -9.80 9.95 12.52
C GLU A 8 -9.55 8.44 12.47
N THR A 9 -10.61 7.63 12.41
CA THR A 9 -10.51 6.18 12.23
C THR A 9 -9.85 5.82 10.90
N GLN A 10 -10.18 6.52 9.81
CA GLN A 10 -9.56 6.29 8.50
C GLN A 10 -8.07 6.68 8.49
N LYS A 11 -7.69 7.76 9.18
CA LYS A 11 -6.29 8.15 9.35
C LYS A 11 -5.51 7.10 10.14
N MET A 12 -6.07 6.61 11.25
CA MET A 12 -5.46 5.54 12.05
C MET A 12 -5.30 4.25 11.24
N LYS A 13 -6.34 3.84 10.50
CA LYS A 13 -6.27 2.68 9.60
C LYS A 13 -5.17 2.85 8.55
N THR A 14 -5.11 4.01 7.91
CA THR A 14 -4.09 4.29 6.89
C THR A 14 -2.69 4.25 7.48
N ALA A 15 -2.47 4.82 8.67
CA ALA A 15 -1.19 4.77 9.36
C ALA A 15 -0.76 3.33 9.70
N ALA A 16 -1.70 2.49 10.16
CA ALA A 16 -1.44 1.07 10.42
C ALA A 16 -1.05 0.34 9.12
N LEU A 17 -1.76 0.59 8.02
CA LEU A 17 -1.45 -0.01 6.72
C LEU A 17 -0.08 0.42 6.19
N ILE A 18 0.29 1.69 6.36
CA ILE A 18 1.63 2.20 6.03
C ILE A 18 2.70 1.46 6.83
N ALA A 19 2.48 1.24 8.14
CA ALA A 19 3.42 0.49 8.96
C ALA A 19 3.53 -0.97 8.49
N THR A 20 2.41 -1.63 8.23
CA THR A 20 2.37 -3.00 7.71
C THR A 20 3.08 -3.12 6.36
N VAL A 21 2.86 -2.18 5.43
CA VAL A 21 3.53 -2.17 4.14
C VAL A 21 5.04 -1.97 4.30
N ASN A 22 5.48 -1.05 5.16
CA ASN A 22 6.91 -0.86 5.42
C ASN A 22 7.55 -2.13 5.99
N SER A 23 6.92 -2.78 6.97
CA SER A 23 7.41 -4.04 7.52
C SER A 23 7.39 -5.16 6.49
N ALA A 24 6.37 -5.21 5.62
CA ALA A 24 6.32 -6.17 4.54
C ALA A 24 7.53 -6.00 3.61
N LEU A 25 7.90 -4.78 3.23
CA LEU A 25 9.04 -4.52 2.33
C LEU A 25 10.39 -5.02 2.87
N GLU A 26 10.54 -5.21 4.19
CA GLU A 26 11.75 -5.80 4.80
C GLU A 26 11.97 -7.26 4.37
N TYR A 27 10.91 -7.96 3.95
CA TYR A 27 10.96 -9.34 3.46
C TYR A 27 11.25 -9.46 1.96
N GLY A 28 11.68 -8.37 1.30
CA GLY A 28 12.08 -8.39 -0.10
C GLY A 28 10.93 -8.64 -1.07
N GLU A 29 11.07 -9.65 -1.95
CA GLU A 29 10.07 -9.89 -3.02
C GLU A 29 8.72 -10.38 -2.49
N GLU A 30 8.70 -11.31 -1.53
CA GLU A 30 7.45 -11.77 -0.92
C GLU A 30 6.76 -10.64 -0.15
N GLY A 31 7.57 -9.80 0.48
CA GLY A 31 7.16 -8.55 1.08
C GLY A 31 6.45 -7.59 0.12
N LEU A 32 7.03 -7.40 -1.05
CA LEU A 32 6.43 -6.57 -2.11
C LEU A 32 5.10 -7.16 -2.59
N LYS A 33 4.99 -8.48 -2.77
CA LYS A 33 3.71 -9.11 -3.14
C LYS A 33 2.64 -8.88 -2.08
N LEU A 34 2.98 -9.00 -0.80
CA LEU A 34 2.06 -8.73 0.30
C LEU A 34 1.63 -7.26 0.32
N ALA A 35 2.57 -6.34 0.14
CA ALA A 35 2.28 -4.91 0.07
C ALA A 35 1.36 -4.56 -1.12
N VAL A 36 1.53 -5.23 -2.27
CA VAL A 36 0.64 -5.07 -3.43
C VAL A 36 -0.75 -5.63 -3.12
N GLN A 37 -0.85 -6.78 -2.45
CA GLN A 37 -2.14 -7.32 -2.01
C GLN A 37 -2.87 -6.34 -1.07
N ILE A 38 -2.16 -5.73 -0.11
CA ILE A 38 -2.74 -4.70 0.76
C ILE A 38 -3.22 -3.51 -0.08
N LEU A 39 -2.38 -3.04 -1.01
CA LEU A 39 -2.69 -1.92 -1.89
C LEU A 39 -3.96 -2.14 -2.73
N ILE A 40 -4.16 -3.33 -3.30
CA ILE A 40 -5.34 -3.64 -4.13
C ILE A 40 -6.61 -3.85 -3.29
N THR A 41 -6.48 -4.29 -2.03
CA THR A 41 -7.63 -4.44 -1.13
C THR A 41 -8.18 -3.09 -0.65
N GLU A 42 -7.35 -2.05 -0.68
CA GLU A 42 -7.76 -0.70 -0.33
C GLU A 42 -8.26 0.08 -1.56
N SER A 43 -9.08 1.10 -1.32
CA SER A 43 -9.68 1.93 -2.37
C SER A 43 -9.60 3.42 -2.01
N GLY A 44 -9.75 4.28 -3.01
CA GLY A 44 -9.75 5.73 -2.83
C GLY A 44 -8.40 6.29 -2.37
N GLN A 45 -8.43 7.24 -1.43
CA GLN A 45 -7.24 7.99 -1.00
C GLN A 45 -6.18 7.08 -0.35
N THR A 46 -6.59 6.07 0.43
CA THR A 46 -5.66 5.14 1.08
C THR A 46 -4.86 4.34 0.05
N LYS A 47 -5.49 3.91 -1.06
CA LYS A 47 -4.78 3.24 -2.17
C LYS A 47 -3.69 4.15 -2.76
N LEU A 48 -4.00 5.42 -3.01
CA LEU A 48 -3.04 6.38 -3.56
C LEU A 48 -1.85 6.60 -2.61
N ILE A 49 -2.12 6.72 -1.30
CA ILE A 49 -1.08 6.91 -0.28
C ILE A 49 -0.14 5.69 -0.21
N LEU A 50 -0.70 4.47 -0.22
CA LEU A 50 0.10 3.25 -0.19
C LEU A 50 0.90 3.05 -1.48
N TYR A 51 0.34 3.42 -2.63
CA TYR A 51 1.06 3.37 -3.91
C TYR A 51 2.23 4.34 -3.92
N ASP A 52 2.03 5.58 -3.49
CA ASP A 52 3.08 6.60 -3.40
C ASP A 52 4.20 6.14 -2.45
N LEU A 53 3.83 5.62 -1.28
CA LEU A 53 4.79 5.03 -0.34
C LEU A 53 5.64 3.93 -0.98
N LEU A 54 5.00 2.97 -1.65
CA LEU A 54 5.70 1.89 -2.34
C LEU A 54 6.62 2.43 -3.43
N TRP A 55 6.15 3.40 -4.21
CA TRP A 55 6.95 4.01 -5.27
C TRP A 55 8.18 4.75 -4.72
N GLN A 56 8.04 5.46 -3.60
CA GLN A 56 9.15 6.15 -2.94
C GLN A 56 10.17 5.18 -2.32
N LYS A 57 9.69 4.07 -1.75
CA LYS A 57 10.54 3.09 -1.05
C LYS A 57 11.27 2.12 -1.98
N LEU A 58 10.71 1.86 -3.17
CA LEU A 58 11.27 0.90 -4.11
C LEU A 58 12.24 1.57 -5.09
N ASP A 59 13.36 0.90 -5.33
CA ASP A 59 14.29 1.22 -6.42
C ASP A 59 13.68 0.93 -7.80
N THR A 60 14.41 1.29 -8.87
CA THR A 60 13.96 1.11 -10.27
C THR A 60 13.46 -0.30 -10.57
N GLN A 61 14.17 -1.34 -10.10
CA GLN A 61 13.76 -2.74 -10.28
C GLN A 61 12.51 -3.08 -9.44
N GLY A 62 12.43 -2.58 -8.20
CA GLY A 62 11.26 -2.76 -7.35
C GLY A 62 10.01 -2.09 -7.93
N ARG A 63 10.14 -0.91 -8.55
CA ARG A 63 9.05 -0.22 -9.26
C ARG A 63 8.59 -0.95 -10.51
N GLN A 64 9.51 -1.63 -11.21
CA GLN A 64 9.13 -2.51 -12.33
C GLN A 64 8.32 -3.70 -11.83
N LYS A 65 8.77 -4.38 -10.77
CA LYS A 65 8.03 -5.48 -10.13
C LYS A 65 6.68 -5.05 -9.59
N LEU A 66 6.61 -3.89 -8.93
CA LEU A 66 5.36 -3.29 -8.45
C LEU A 66 4.35 -3.13 -9.60
N ARG A 67 4.77 -2.55 -10.73
CA ARG A 67 3.91 -2.41 -11.91
C ARG A 67 3.50 -3.76 -12.48
N GLN A 68 4.41 -4.72 -12.53
CA GLN A 68 4.11 -6.07 -13.00
C GLN A 68 3.05 -6.74 -12.14
N TYR A 69 3.17 -6.69 -10.81
CA TYR A 69 2.17 -7.27 -9.90
C TYR A 69 0.83 -6.56 -9.97
N LEU A 70 0.82 -5.24 -10.12
CA LEU A 70 -0.42 -4.49 -10.33
C LEU A 70 -1.14 -4.90 -11.61
N LEU A 71 -0.40 -5.06 -12.71
CA LEU A 71 -0.97 -5.51 -14.00
C LEU A 71 -1.45 -6.96 -13.96
N ASP A 72 -0.74 -7.83 -13.23
CA ASP A 72 -1.10 -9.25 -13.08
C ASP A 72 -2.39 -9.42 -12.26
N THR A 73 -2.63 -8.54 -11.29
CA THR A 73 -3.81 -8.62 -10.42
C THR A 73 -5.09 -8.05 -11.05
N GLU A 74 -5.00 -7.34 -12.17
CA GLU A 74 -6.17 -6.81 -12.92
C GLU A 74 -6.66 -7.76 -14.03
N LYS A 75 -6.07 -8.96 -14.17
CA LYS A 75 -6.49 -10.02 -15.08
C LYS A 75 -7.45 -11.01 -14.44
#